data_AF-A0A1G3HRG5-F1
#
_entry.id   AF-A0A1G3HRG5-F1
#
_cell.length_a   1.000
_cell.length_b   1.000
_cell.length_c   1.000
_cell.angle_alpha   90.00
_cell.angle_beta   90.00
_cell.angle_gamma   90.00
#
_symmetry.space_group_name_H-M   'P 1'
#
loop_
_entity.id
_entity.type
_entity.pdbx_description
1 polymer ?
#
loop_
_entity_poly.entity_id
_entity_poly.type
_entity_poly.pdbx_seq_one_letter_code
_entity_poly.pdbx_strand_id
1 'polypeptide(L)' 'MIIETSAVNFRQNLGEMLKQVQYRHDSVVISKDGKPVAALVDARLFERIRRMQGRFDALCQRIEAG' A
#
# COMPACT_ATOMS: atom_id res chain seq x y z
N MET A 1 -8.35 -8.88 1.14
CA MET A 1 -9.41 -8.14 0.42
C MET A 1 -8.95 -6.68 0.26
N ILE A 2 -9.38 -5.96 -0.78
CA ILE A 2 -9.12 -4.51 -0.91
C ILE A 2 -10.37 -3.75 -0.48
N ILE A 3 -10.20 -2.77 0.40
CA ILE A 3 -11.28 -1.97 0.97
C ILE A 3 -10.97 -0.51 0.73
N GLU A 4 -11.98 0.29 0.47
CA GLU A 4 -11.83 1.73 0.29
C GLU A 4 -12.45 2.50 1.47
N THR A 5 -11.79 3.57 1.90
CA THR A 5 -12.26 4.42 3.00
C THR A 5 -11.87 5.87 2.77
N SER A 6 -12.64 6.82 3.30
CA SER A 6 -12.26 8.23 3.24
C SER A 6 -11.13 8.56 4.21
N ALA A 7 -10.33 9.59 3.92
CA ALA A 7 -9.29 10.09 4.82
C ALA A 7 -9.83 10.55 6.18
N VAL A 8 -11.10 10.98 6.24
CA VAL A 8 -11.77 11.31 7.50
C VAL A 8 -12.07 10.05 8.30
N ASN A 9 -12.70 9.05 7.68
CA ASN A 9 -13.04 7.79 8.33
C ASN A 9 -11.80 6.99 8.76
N PHE A 10 -10.73 7.02 7.95
CA PHE A 10 -9.45 6.42 8.28
C PHE A 10 -8.86 6.96 9.60
N ARG A 11 -8.84 8.29 9.76
CA ARG A 11 -8.28 8.91 10.98
C ARG A 11 -9.09 8.59 12.22
N GLN A 12 -10.42 8.51 12.09
CA GLN A 12 -11.32 8.16 13.19
C GLN A 12 -11.18 6.69 13.61
N ASN A 13 -10.83 5.80 12.69
CA ASN A 13 -10.81 4.35 12.92
C ASN A 13 -9.42 3.71 12.74
N LEU A 14 -8.34 4.51 12.89
CA LEU A 14 -6.97 4.07 12.60
C LEU A 14 -6.60 2.79 13.36
N GLY A 15 -6.92 2.71 14.66
CA GLY A 15 -6.59 1.56 15.49
C GLY A 15 -7.27 0.26 15.05
N GLU A 16 -8.52 0.34 14.58
CA GLU A 16 -9.25 -0.82 14.05
C GLU A 16 -8.68 -1.26 12.70
N MET A 17 -8.43 -0.31 11.80
CA MET A 17 -7.87 -0.60 10.48
C MET A 17 -6.45 -1.18 10.56
N LEU A 18 -5.63 -0.75 11.53
CA LEU A 18 -4.33 -1.37 11.81
C LEU A 18 -4.48 -2.84 12.19
N LYS A 19 -5.42 -3.18 13.10
CA LYS A 19 -5.69 -4.58 13.45
C LYS A 19 -6.16 -5.37 12.22
N GLN A 20 -7.05 -4.79 11.43
CA GLN A 20 -7.57 -5.44 10.24
C GLN A 20 -6.46 -5.80 9.25
N VAL A 21 -5.61 -4.82 8.90
CA VAL A 21 -4.49 -5.03 7.98
C VAL A 21 -3.47 -6.01 8.55
N GLN A 22 -3.18 -5.94 9.84
CA GLN A 22 -2.24 -6.84 10.51
C GLN A 22 -2.71 -8.30 10.53
N TYR A 23 -3.96 -8.55 10.90
CA TYR A 23 -4.45 -9.91 11.15
C TYR A 23 -5.10 -10.56 9.93
N ARG A 24 -5.74 -9.76 9.05
CA ARG A 24 -6.45 -10.29 7.87
C ARG A 24 -5.63 -10.17 6.58
N HIS A 25 -4.48 -9.49 6.62
CA HIS A 25 -3.70 -9.15 5.42
C HIS A 25 -4.55 -8.40 4.37
N ASP A 26 -5.54 -7.64 4.85
CA ASP A 26 -6.33 -6.76 4.01
C ASP A 26 -5.51 -5.55 3.57
N SER A 27 -5.89 -4.94 2.46
CA SER A 27 -5.33 -3.68 1.99
C SER A 27 -6.42 -2.63 1.98
N VAL A 28 -6.13 -1.45 2.50
CA VAL A 28 -7.07 -0.33 2.58
C VAL A 28 -6.61 0.80 1.69
N VAL A 29 -7.40 1.18 0.69
CA VAL A 29 -7.21 2.38 -0.11
C VAL A 29 -7.88 3.55 0.62
N ILE A 30 -7.12 4.61 0.82
CA ILE A 30 -7.57 5.82 1.50
C ILE A 30 -7.81 6.87 0.42
N SER A 31 -9.04 7.39 0.38
CA SER A 31 -9.49 8.35 -0.64
C SER A 31 -9.83 9.71 -0.02
N LYS A 32 -9.60 10.77 -0.78
CA LYS A 32 -10.02 12.15 -0.45
C LYS A 32 -10.73 12.71 -1.67
N ASP A 33 -11.94 13.24 -1.47
CA ASP A 33 -12.78 13.80 -2.55
C ASP A 33 -12.94 12.82 -3.73
N GLY A 34 -13.13 11.53 -3.42
CA GLY A 34 -13.27 10.45 -4.41
C GLY A 34 -11.98 10.01 -5.11
N LYS A 35 -10.82 10.60 -4.76
CA LYS A 35 -9.52 10.25 -5.35
C LYS A 35 -8.67 9.44 -4.36
N PRO A 36 -8.06 8.33 -4.79
CA PRO A 36 -7.13 7.59 -3.94
C PRO A 36 -5.88 8.43 -3.66
N VAL A 37 -5.52 8.57 -2.38
CA VAL A 37 -4.36 9.37 -1.94
C VAL A 37 -3.30 8.57 -1.20
N ALA A 38 -3.67 7.44 -0.59
CA ALA A 38 -2.74 6.57 0.12
C ALA A 38 -3.30 5.14 0.20
N ALA A 39 -2.46 4.19 0.60
CA ALA A 39 -2.88 2.84 0.94
C ALA A 39 -2.22 2.38 2.24
N LEU A 40 -2.98 1.68 3.08
CA LEU A 40 -2.47 0.93 4.22
C LEU A 40 -2.40 -0.55 3.82
N VAL A 41 -1.22 -1.13 3.98
CA VAL A 41 -0.92 -2.54 3.67
C VAL A 41 -0.10 -3.15 4.79
N ASP A 42 -0.08 -4.47 4.90
CA ASP A 42 0.77 -5.14 5.88
C ASP A 42 2.25 -4.96 5.54
N ALA A 43 3.10 -4.99 6.57
CA ALA A 43 4.54 -4.73 6.43
C ALA A 43 5.24 -5.73 5.48
N ARG A 44 4.80 -6.99 5.42
CA ARG A 44 5.42 -7.99 4.54
C ARG A 44 5.10 -7.69 3.08
N LEU A 45 3.86 -7.27 2.79
CA LEU A 45 3.46 -6.83 1.46
C LEU A 45 4.25 -5.58 1.04
N PHE A 46 4.38 -4.59 1.92
CA PHE A 46 5.17 -3.39 1.65
C PHE A 46 6.63 -3.73 1.29
N GLU A 47 7.28 -4.60 2.06
CA GLU A 47 8.65 -5.05 1.77
C GLU A 47 8.75 -5.82 0.44
N ARG A 48 7.72 -6.59 0.06
CA ARG A 48 7.67 -7.25 -1.27
C ARG A 48 7.58 -6.22 -2.41
N ILE A 49 6.73 -5.20 -2.25
CA ILE A 49 6.59 -4.11 -3.24
C ILE A 49 7.93 -3.39 -3.42
N ARG A 50 8.59 -3.01 -2.32
CA ARG A 50 9.92 -2.36 -2.37
C ARG A 50 10.97 -3.20 -3.09
N ARG A 51 11.02 -4.50 -2.81
CA ARG A 51 11.95 -5.42 -3.50
C ARG A 51 11.66 -5.53 -5.00
N MET A 52 10.38 -5.53 -5.40
CA MET A 52 10.01 -5.56 -6.82
C MET A 52 10.43 -4.27 -7.53
N GLN A 53 10.22 -3.11 -6.91
CA GLN A 53 10.68 -1.83 -7.43
C GLN A 53 12.20 -1.86 -7.68
N GLY A 54 13.00 -2.23 -6.67
CA GLY A 54 14.45 -2.25 -6.83
C GLY A 54 14.96 -3.24 -7.88
N ARG A 55 14.27 -4.38 -8.07
CA ARG A 55 14.58 -5.33 -9.15
C ARG A 55 14.24 -4.76 -10.52
N PHE A 56 13.13 -4.03 -10.61
CA PHE A 56 12.70 -3.39 -11.84
C PHE A 56 13.68 -2.28 -12.24
N ASP A 57 14.06 -1.41 -11.29
CA ASP A 57 15.02 -0.34 -11.53
C ASP A 57 16.39 -0.91 -11.99
N ALA A 58 16.85 -1.99 -11.34
CA ALA A 58 18.07 -2.68 -11.74
C ALA A 58 17.99 -3.32 -13.13
N LEU A 59 16.81 -3.81 -13.54
CA LEU A 59 16.58 -4.34 -14.87
C LEU A 59 16.62 -3.21 -15.92
N CYS A 60 15.96 -2.08 -15.67
CA CYS A 60 15.99 -0.92 -16.55
C CYS A 60 17.42 -0.42 -16.77
N GLN A 61 18.21 -0.28 -15.71
CA GLN A 61 19.61 0.13 -15.80
C GLN A 61 20.45 -0.81 -16.68
N ARG A 62 20.22 -2.12 -16.56
CA ARG A 62 20.93 -3.11 -17.39
C ARG A 62 20.55 -3.01 -18.86
N ILE A 63 19.27 -2.77 -19.16
CA ILE A 63 18.80 -2.61 -20.53
C ILE A 63 19.33 -1.31 -21.14
N GLU A 64 19.37 -0.22 -20.36
CA GLU A 64 19.90 1.07 -20.81
C GLU A 64 21.43 1.05 -21.04
N ALA A 65 22.16 0.23 -20.27
CA ALA A 65 23.62 0.14 -20.36
C ALA A 65 24.16 -0.63 -21.57
N GLY A 66 23.33 -1.45 -22.24
CA GLY A 66 23.72 -2.27 -23.40
C GLY A 66 24.24 -3.66 -23.03
#